data_AF-R6MU97-F1
#
_entry.id   AF-R6MU97-F1
#
_cell.length_a   1.000
_cell.length_b   1.000
_cell.length_c   1.000
_cell.angle_alpha   90.00
_cell.angle_beta   90.00
_cell.angle_gamma   90.00
#
_symmetry.space_group_name_H-M   'P 1'
#
loop_
_entity.id
_entity.type
_entity.pdbx_description
1 polymer ?
#
loop_
_entity_poly.entity_id
_entity_poly.type
_entity_poly.pdbx_seq_one_letter_code
_entity_poly.pdbx_strand_id
1 'polypeptide(L)'
;MCVSFSGRCLISSYMTGRDANHGDCAQPCRWKYHLFEENREGQYFPVEEHSDGTYLYNSRDLCMIEHIPELVKAGVSSLKIEGRAKSAYYTAVTTNAYRHAVDGFMTNGENYVLEPWIKEELDKISHREYNTGFYFGKEPGQVTGNGGYIRHYDVVAVCEKSIDDTTTEITQRNKFLVGDTLDVLPPSGIPFNVKCVSLTDEYGNSVDAAPHPMQKLTMKSDVKIPDGSVIRKKKI
;
A
#
# COMPACT_ATOMS: atom_id res chain seq x y z
N MET A 1 22.93 -17.64 -14.93
CA MET A 1 24.01 -18.27 -15.73
C MET A 1 25.29 -17.48 -15.44
N CYS A 2 26.46 -18.09 -15.24
CA CYS A 2 27.68 -17.33 -14.92
C CYS A 2 28.08 -16.47 -16.14
N VAL A 3 28.22 -15.16 -15.94
CA VAL A 3 28.79 -14.26 -16.96
C VAL A 3 30.31 -14.26 -16.77
N SER A 4 31.06 -14.83 -17.71
CA SER A 4 32.52 -14.76 -17.73
C SER A 4 33.02 -14.26 -19.07
N PHE A 5 33.95 -13.31 -19.05
CA PHE A 5 34.69 -12.93 -20.26
C PHE A 5 35.86 -13.89 -20.41
N SER A 6 35.95 -14.58 -21.56
CA SER A 6 37.03 -15.56 -21.84
C SER A 6 37.11 -16.75 -20.86
N GLY A 7 35.99 -17.15 -20.22
CA GLY A 7 35.94 -18.33 -19.35
C GLY A 7 36.61 -18.17 -17.98
N ARG A 8 37.19 -16.99 -17.69
CA ARG A 8 37.83 -16.68 -16.41
C ARG A 8 36.89 -15.87 -15.53
N CYS A 9 36.56 -16.40 -14.36
CA CYS A 9 35.72 -15.70 -13.39
C CYS A 9 36.62 -14.95 -12.40
N LEU A 10 36.70 -13.62 -12.53
CA LEU A 10 37.56 -12.78 -11.69
C LEU A 10 36.82 -12.20 -10.47
N ILE A 11 35.49 -12.15 -10.52
CA ILE A 11 34.68 -11.45 -9.52
C ILE A 11 34.82 -12.04 -8.11
N SER A 12 34.83 -13.37 -7.97
CA SER A 12 35.00 -14.05 -6.66
C SER A 12 36.40 -13.82 -6.09
N SER A 13 37.43 -13.97 -6.91
CA SER A 13 38.83 -13.77 -6.48
C SER A 13 39.06 -12.33 -6.05
N TYR A 14 38.57 -11.37 -6.83
CA TYR A 14 38.73 -9.94 -6.53
C TYR A 14 37.96 -9.52 -5.27
N MET A 15 36.68 -9.90 -5.14
CA MET A 15 35.83 -9.41 -4.05
C MET A 15 36.03 -10.16 -2.73
N THR A 16 36.46 -11.43 -2.78
CA THR A 16 36.46 -12.31 -1.59
C THR A 16 37.78 -13.04 -1.35
N GLY A 17 38.76 -12.90 -2.25
CA GLY A 17 40.00 -13.67 -2.22
C GLY A 17 39.85 -15.14 -2.64
N ARG A 18 38.62 -15.60 -2.90
CA ARG A 18 38.34 -17.00 -3.23
C ARG A 18 38.32 -17.26 -4.73
N ASP A 19 39.19 -18.14 -5.20
CA ASP A 19 39.42 -18.35 -6.64
C ASP A 19 38.37 -19.28 -7.27
N ALA A 20 37.44 -18.67 -8.01
CA ALA A 20 36.41 -19.40 -8.75
C ALA A 20 36.96 -20.31 -9.85
N ASN A 21 38.16 -20.04 -10.39
CA ASN A 21 38.79 -20.87 -11.43
C ASN A 21 39.42 -22.15 -10.84
N HIS A 22 39.66 -22.19 -9.53
CA HIS A 22 40.06 -23.38 -8.78
C HIS A 22 38.90 -24.02 -7.99
N GLY A 23 37.65 -23.64 -8.31
CA GLY A 23 36.45 -24.24 -7.72
C GLY A 23 36.03 -23.65 -6.37
N ASP A 24 36.71 -22.62 -5.86
CA ASP A 24 36.43 -22.02 -4.55
C ASP A 24 35.41 -20.86 -4.61
N CYS A 25 34.48 -20.86 -5.56
CA CYS A 25 33.64 -19.69 -5.83
C CYS A 25 32.71 -19.30 -4.64
N ALA A 26 32.73 -18.02 -4.24
CA ALA A 26 31.82 -17.43 -3.24
C ALA A 26 30.47 -16.94 -3.81
N GLN A 27 30.27 -17.08 -5.12
CA GLN A 27 29.07 -16.67 -5.87
C GLN A 27 28.67 -15.19 -5.72
N PRO A 28 29.61 -14.21 -5.74
CA PRO A 28 29.25 -12.80 -5.55
C PRO A 28 28.30 -12.26 -6.62
N CYS A 29 28.34 -12.79 -7.84
CA CYS A 29 27.39 -12.45 -8.91
C CYS A 29 25.91 -12.72 -8.59
N ARG A 30 25.58 -13.32 -7.44
CA ARG A 30 24.21 -13.57 -6.96
C ARG A 30 23.84 -12.74 -5.72
N TRP A 31 24.74 -11.87 -5.27
CA TRP A 31 24.48 -11.04 -4.11
C TRP A 31 23.55 -9.88 -4.46
N LYS A 32 23.04 -9.21 -3.43
CA LYS A 32 22.24 -8.00 -3.59
C LYS A 32 23.18 -6.81 -3.75
N TYR A 33 22.98 -6.05 -4.81
CA TYR A 33 23.76 -4.86 -5.11
C TYR A 33 22.89 -3.61 -5.07
N HIS A 34 23.53 -2.48 -4.78
CA HIS A 34 22.96 -1.15 -4.93
C HIS A 34 23.92 -0.34 -5.81
N LEU A 35 23.40 0.44 -6.74
CA LEU A 35 24.20 1.42 -7.48
C LEU A 35 24.36 2.68 -6.64
N PHE A 36 25.60 3.16 -6.58
CA PHE A 36 25.96 4.42 -5.95
C PHE A 36 26.40 5.39 -7.06
N GLU A 37 25.80 6.57 -7.10
CA GLU A 37 26.20 7.61 -8.04
C GLU A 37 27.40 8.39 -7.45
N GLU A 38 28.55 8.35 -8.14
CA GLU A 38 29.82 8.94 -7.68
C GLU A 38 29.70 10.43 -7.31
N ASN A 39 28.94 11.19 -8.09
CA ASN A 39 28.75 12.63 -7.87
C ASN A 39 27.59 12.96 -6.92
N ARG A 40 26.88 11.96 -6.39
CA ARG A 40 25.76 12.13 -5.45
C ARG A 40 25.92 11.19 -4.26
N GLU A 41 26.81 11.58 -3.37
CA GLU A 41 27.12 10.82 -2.16
C GLU A 41 25.86 10.49 -1.34
N GLY A 42 25.75 9.23 -0.96
CA GLY A 42 24.67 8.69 -0.12
C GLY A 42 23.41 8.24 -0.87
N GLN A 43 23.37 8.34 -2.20
CA GLN A 43 22.26 7.81 -3.00
C GLN A 43 22.52 6.36 -3.42
N TYR A 44 21.62 5.47 -3.02
CA TYR A 44 21.68 4.05 -3.35
C TYR A 44 20.43 3.64 -4.10
N PHE A 45 20.61 3.12 -5.30
CA PHE A 45 19.51 2.60 -6.10
C PHE A 45 19.50 1.08 -6.04
N PRO A 46 18.39 0.45 -5.59
CA PRO A 46 18.28 -1.00 -5.67
C PRO A 46 18.22 -1.43 -7.14
N VAL A 47 19.05 -2.41 -7.47
CA VAL A 47 19.10 -3.02 -8.80
C VAL A 47 18.58 -4.44 -8.66
N GLU A 48 17.53 -4.76 -9.42
CA GLU A 48 17.05 -6.14 -9.55
C GLU A 48 17.22 -6.59 -10.99
N GLU A 49 17.67 -7.84 -11.15
CA GLU A 49 17.81 -8.51 -12.43
C GLU A 49 16.78 -9.63 -12.51
N HIS A 50 15.91 -9.53 -13.51
CA HIS A 50 14.89 -10.52 -13.85
C HIS A 50 15.19 -11.08 -15.24
N SER A 51 14.48 -12.12 -15.68
CA SER A 51 14.72 -12.75 -17.00
C SER A 51 14.53 -11.82 -18.19
N ASP A 52 13.87 -10.68 -17.98
CA ASP A 52 13.52 -9.65 -18.94
C ASP A 52 14.40 -8.38 -18.85
N GLY A 53 15.32 -8.29 -17.88
CA GLY A 53 16.31 -7.22 -17.82
C GLY A 53 16.65 -6.74 -16.40
N THR A 54 17.38 -5.63 -16.36
CA THR A 54 17.85 -4.98 -15.12
C THR A 54 17.06 -3.70 -14.87
N TYR A 55 16.47 -3.58 -13.68
CA TYR A 55 15.58 -2.48 -13.33
C TYR A 55 16.15 -1.60 -12.21
N LEU A 56 16.03 -0.28 -12.41
CA LEU A 56 16.31 0.77 -11.41
C LEU A 56 14.96 1.24 -10.83
N TYR A 57 14.70 0.96 -9.55
CA TYR A 57 13.39 1.33 -8.96
C TYR A 57 13.34 2.77 -8.45
N ASN A 58 12.18 3.39 -8.64
CA ASN A 58 11.81 4.62 -7.96
C ASN A 58 11.45 4.32 -6.50
N SER A 59 11.99 5.10 -5.56
CA SER A 59 11.77 4.95 -4.11
C SER A 59 10.47 5.61 -3.61
N ARG A 60 9.69 6.25 -4.49
CA ARG A 60 8.49 7.04 -4.13
C ARG A 60 7.28 6.71 -4.99
N ASP A 61 6.08 6.87 -4.41
CA ASP A 61 4.80 6.76 -5.12
C ASP A 61 4.33 8.15 -5.60
N LEU A 62 3.83 8.25 -6.82
CA LEU A 62 3.22 9.50 -7.32
C LEU A 62 1.84 9.70 -6.66
N CYS A 63 1.62 10.88 -6.08
CA CYS A 63 0.32 11.29 -5.55
C CYS A 63 0.05 12.77 -5.85
N MET A 64 -1.10 13.04 -6.45
CA MET A 64 -1.53 14.39 -6.84
C MET A 64 -2.90 14.75 -6.22
N ILE A 65 -3.31 14.07 -5.15
CA ILE A 65 -4.63 14.25 -4.54
C ILE A 65 -4.84 15.66 -3.96
N GLU A 66 -3.76 16.32 -3.56
CA GLU A 66 -3.76 17.71 -3.09
C GLU A 66 -3.81 18.74 -4.23
N HIS A 67 -3.63 18.29 -5.47
CA HIS A 67 -3.45 19.14 -6.65
C HIS A 67 -4.58 18.97 -7.67
N ILE A 68 -5.76 18.53 -7.23
CA ILE A 68 -6.94 18.39 -8.10
C ILE A 68 -7.27 19.71 -8.80
N PRO A 69 -7.30 20.88 -8.13
CA PRO A 69 -7.56 22.16 -8.81
C PRO A 69 -6.58 22.44 -9.94
N GLU A 70 -5.29 22.25 -9.72
CA GLU A 70 -4.22 22.50 -10.70
C GLU A 70 -4.34 21.54 -11.89
N LEU A 71 -4.61 20.26 -11.63
CA LEU A 71 -4.82 19.27 -12.69
C LEU A 71 -6.02 19.65 -13.58
N VAL A 72 -7.16 20.00 -12.98
CA VAL A 72 -8.36 20.37 -13.75
C VAL A 72 -8.12 21.66 -14.55
N LYS A 73 -7.48 22.68 -13.95
CA LYS A 73 -7.12 23.94 -14.64
C LYS A 73 -6.15 23.73 -15.79
N ALA A 74 -5.27 22.73 -15.70
CA ALA A 74 -4.37 22.34 -16.78
C ALA A 74 -5.09 21.62 -17.95
N GLY A 75 -6.41 21.39 -17.85
CA GLY A 75 -7.22 20.72 -18.87
C GLY A 75 -7.28 19.20 -18.72
N VAL A 76 -6.81 18.63 -17.60
CA VAL A 76 -6.91 17.20 -17.34
C VAL A 76 -8.38 16.81 -17.17
N SER A 77 -8.88 15.98 -18.08
CA SER A 77 -10.28 15.54 -18.11
C SER A 77 -10.49 14.12 -17.56
N SER A 78 -9.41 13.38 -17.30
CA SER A 78 -9.46 12.02 -16.79
C SER A 78 -8.26 11.73 -15.89
N LEU A 79 -8.51 11.13 -14.74
CA LEU A 79 -7.47 10.61 -13.84
C LEU A 79 -7.43 9.09 -13.95
N LYS A 80 -6.23 8.53 -14.07
CA LYS A 80 -6.01 7.08 -14.11
C LYS A 80 -5.31 6.65 -12.82
N ILE A 81 -5.89 5.66 -12.14
CA ILE A 81 -5.30 5.02 -10.97
C ILE A 81 -4.56 3.75 -11.43
N GLU A 82 -3.31 3.59 -11.02
CA GLU A 82 -2.50 2.39 -11.33
C GLU A 82 -2.77 1.28 -10.31
N GLY A 83 -3.59 0.31 -10.71
CA GLY A 83 -4.00 -0.83 -9.86
C GLY A 83 -3.33 -2.16 -10.19
N ARG A 84 -2.44 -2.24 -11.19
CA ARG A 84 -1.83 -3.52 -11.60
C ARG A 84 -0.99 -4.08 -10.46
N ALA A 85 -1.19 -5.36 -10.15
CA ALA A 85 -0.57 -6.05 -9.02
C ALA A 85 -0.84 -5.40 -7.63
N LYS A 86 -1.86 -4.54 -7.54
CA LYS A 86 -2.36 -4.01 -6.27
C LYS A 86 -3.59 -4.82 -5.82
N SER A 87 -3.87 -4.80 -4.52
CA SER A 87 -5.04 -5.48 -3.97
C SER A 87 -6.34 -4.74 -4.34
N ALA A 88 -7.47 -5.45 -4.25
CA ALA A 88 -8.78 -4.81 -4.33
C ALA A 88 -8.93 -3.67 -3.30
N TYR A 89 -8.40 -3.86 -2.09
CA TYR A 89 -8.36 -2.85 -1.04
C TYR A 89 -7.62 -1.57 -1.46
N TYR A 90 -6.42 -1.68 -2.06
CA TYR A 90 -5.68 -0.52 -2.57
C TYR A 90 -6.52 0.27 -3.58
N THR A 91 -7.16 -0.45 -4.50
CA THR A 91 -7.96 0.16 -5.57
C THR A 91 -9.20 0.84 -4.99
N ALA A 92 -9.88 0.21 -4.03
CA ALA A 92 -11.06 0.77 -3.36
C ALA A 92 -10.72 2.08 -2.62
N VAL A 93 -9.67 2.06 -1.77
CA VAL A 93 -9.22 3.24 -1.01
C VAL A 93 -8.84 4.38 -1.95
N THR A 94 -7.95 4.11 -2.91
CA THR A 94 -7.45 5.15 -3.83
C THR A 94 -8.59 5.73 -4.67
N THR A 95 -9.51 4.88 -5.15
CA THR A 95 -10.66 5.34 -5.93
C THR A 95 -11.61 6.18 -5.09
N ASN A 96 -11.94 5.75 -3.86
CA ASN A 96 -12.81 6.51 -2.97
C ASN A 96 -12.23 7.90 -2.67
N ALA A 97 -10.95 7.94 -2.28
CA ALA A 97 -10.27 9.19 -1.96
C ALA A 97 -10.25 10.17 -3.16
N TYR A 98 -9.80 9.71 -4.34
CA TYR A 98 -9.77 10.58 -5.52
C TYR A 98 -11.17 10.97 -6.01
N ARG A 99 -12.16 10.08 -5.88
CA ARG A 99 -13.55 10.39 -6.25
C ARG A 99 -14.10 11.54 -5.40
N HIS A 100 -13.94 11.44 -4.08
CA HIS A 100 -14.33 12.51 -3.16
C HIS A 100 -13.56 13.82 -3.41
N ALA A 101 -12.26 13.76 -3.70
CA ALA A 101 -11.49 14.94 -4.01
C ALA A 101 -11.98 15.66 -5.28
N VAL A 102 -12.24 14.89 -6.35
CA VAL A 102 -12.75 15.44 -7.61
C VAL A 102 -14.19 15.94 -7.45
N ASP A 103 -15.08 15.20 -6.78
CA ASP A 103 -16.46 15.65 -6.56
C ASP A 103 -16.52 16.92 -5.71
N GLY A 104 -15.67 16.98 -4.68
CA GLY A 104 -15.52 18.17 -3.84
C GLY A 104 -15.10 19.39 -4.66
N PHE A 105 -14.11 19.24 -5.54
CA PHE A 105 -13.70 20.33 -6.43
C PHE A 105 -14.79 20.71 -7.44
N MET A 106 -15.43 19.73 -8.08
CA MET A 106 -16.50 20.00 -9.06
C MET A 106 -17.71 20.71 -8.43
N THR A 107 -17.98 20.46 -7.14
CA THR A 107 -19.09 21.10 -6.41
C THR A 107 -18.74 22.51 -5.95
N ASN A 108 -17.51 22.72 -5.46
CA ASN A 108 -17.12 23.97 -4.78
C ASN A 108 -16.30 24.93 -5.66
N GLY A 109 -15.78 24.46 -6.80
CA GLY A 109 -14.92 25.22 -7.69
C GLY A 109 -13.68 25.78 -6.99
N GLU A 110 -13.40 27.06 -7.19
CA GLU A 110 -12.24 27.75 -6.60
C GLU A 110 -12.26 27.82 -5.06
N ASN A 111 -13.42 27.63 -4.41
CA ASN A 111 -13.53 27.62 -2.96
C ASN A 111 -13.25 26.24 -2.34
N TYR A 112 -12.90 25.25 -3.17
CA TYR A 112 -12.62 23.90 -2.71
C TYR A 112 -11.41 23.84 -1.78
N VAL A 113 -11.59 23.13 -0.66
CA VAL A 113 -10.53 22.77 0.27
C VAL A 113 -10.58 21.25 0.42
N LEU A 114 -9.44 20.58 0.22
CA LEU A 114 -9.34 19.14 0.42
C LEU A 114 -9.57 18.80 1.89
N GLU A 115 -10.58 17.97 2.16
CA GLU A 115 -10.83 17.48 3.52
C GLU A 115 -9.69 16.55 3.98
N PRO A 116 -9.16 16.71 5.22
CA PRO A 116 -7.97 15.98 5.67
C PRO A 116 -8.09 14.46 5.53
N TRP A 117 -9.26 13.89 5.85
CA TRP A 117 -9.49 12.45 5.80
C TRP A 117 -9.24 11.87 4.40
N ILE A 118 -9.48 12.64 3.33
CA ILE A 118 -9.31 12.18 1.95
C ILE A 118 -7.84 11.86 1.67
N LYS A 119 -6.92 12.71 2.12
CA LYS A 119 -5.49 12.46 2.00
C LYS A 119 -5.06 11.33 2.92
N GLU A 120 -5.52 11.36 4.17
CA GLU A 120 -5.19 10.35 5.18
C GLU A 120 -5.57 8.92 4.75
N GLU A 121 -6.61 8.76 3.92
CA GLU A 121 -6.96 7.44 3.35
C GLU A 121 -5.81 6.79 2.59
N LEU A 122 -5.02 7.58 1.86
CA LEU A 122 -3.88 7.07 1.10
C LEU A 122 -2.76 6.56 2.03
N ASP A 123 -2.68 7.04 3.27
CA ASP A 123 -1.73 6.53 4.26
C ASP A 123 -2.17 5.20 4.89
N LYS A 124 -3.42 4.76 4.64
CA LYS A 124 -4.00 3.52 5.17
C LYS A 124 -3.83 2.32 4.24
N ILE A 125 -3.14 2.50 3.12
CA ILE A 125 -2.74 1.44 2.17
C ILE A 125 -1.23 1.23 2.17
N SER A 126 -0.77 0.13 1.58
CA SER A 126 0.66 -0.10 1.35
C SER A 126 1.19 0.86 0.29
N HIS A 127 2.02 1.82 0.70
CA HIS A 127 2.58 2.85 -0.17
C HIS A 127 4.07 3.07 0.13
N ARG A 128 4.76 3.80 -0.73
CA ARG A 128 6.05 4.44 -0.42
C ARG A 128 5.81 5.92 -0.17
N GLU A 129 6.82 6.66 0.31
CA GLU A 129 6.68 8.12 0.44
C GLU A 129 6.12 8.74 -0.84
N TYR A 130 5.14 9.62 -0.66
CA TYR A 130 4.47 10.28 -1.77
C TYR A 130 5.29 11.46 -2.31
N ASN A 131 5.23 11.68 -3.61
CA ASN A 131 5.69 12.90 -4.26
C ASN A 131 4.80 13.30 -5.43
N THR A 132 5.02 14.50 -5.95
CA THR A 132 4.32 15.04 -7.12
C THR A 132 5.01 14.71 -8.44
N GLY A 133 6.00 13.81 -8.44
CA GLY A 133 6.87 13.58 -9.60
C GLY A 133 7.46 14.88 -10.15
N PHE A 134 7.46 15.00 -11.47
CA PHE A 134 7.99 16.15 -12.20
C PHE A 134 6.95 17.26 -12.47
N TYR A 135 5.72 17.16 -11.93
CA TYR A 135 4.61 18.07 -12.29
C TYR A 135 4.90 19.56 -12.02
N PHE A 136 5.75 19.86 -11.04
CA PHE A 136 6.03 21.23 -10.60
C PHE A 136 7.49 21.66 -10.84
N GLY A 137 8.17 21.02 -11.79
CA GLY A 137 9.53 21.40 -12.21
C GLY A 137 10.62 21.16 -11.16
N LYS A 138 10.31 20.44 -10.08
CA LYS A 138 11.27 20.00 -9.06
C LYS A 138 11.59 18.53 -9.29
N GLU A 139 12.84 18.15 -9.01
CA GLU A 139 13.21 16.74 -8.96
C GLU A 139 12.33 16.02 -7.91
N PRO A 140 11.80 14.82 -8.20
CA PRO A 140 10.89 14.09 -7.31
C PRO A 140 11.50 13.71 -5.94
N GLY A 141 12.81 13.91 -5.79
CA GLY A 141 13.63 13.51 -4.65
C GLY A 141 13.71 11.99 -4.50
N GLN A 142 14.44 11.53 -3.49
CA GLN A 142 14.62 10.12 -3.21
C GLN A 142 14.50 9.82 -1.72
N VAL A 143 14.00 8.63 -1.41
CA VAL A 143 14.05 8.06 -0.05
C VAL A 143 15.29 7.19 0.07
N THR A 144 16.31 7.68 0.77
CA THR A 144 17.58 6.96 0.98
C THR A 144 17.62 6.21 2.31
N GLY A 145 16.80 6.59 3.28
CA GLY A 145 16.77 5.98 4.62
C GLY A 145 15.90 4.72 4.75
N ASN A 146 14.86 4.58 3.93
CA ASN A 146 13.95 3.43 3.96
C ASN A 146 13.21 3.26 2.62
N GLY A 147 13.69 2.36 1.74
CA GLY A 147 13.03 2.04 0.47
C GLY A 147 11.84 1.07 0.56
N GLY A 148 11.45 0.70 1.79
CA GLY A 148 10.39 -0.25 2.05
C GLY A 148 8.98 0.34 1.90
N TYR A 149 7.98 -0.54 1.90
CA TYR A 149 6.59 -0.11 1.95
C TYR A 149 6.21 0.32 3.37
N ILE A 150 5.56 1.47 3.46
CA ILE A 150 4.86 1.97 4.65
C ILE A 150 3.52 1.26 4.74
N ARG A 151 3.22 0.68 5.91
CA ARG A 151 1.95 -0.01 6.19
C ARG A 151 1.53 0.23 7.63
N HIS A 152 0.57 1.11 7.85
CA HIS A 152 0.05 1.43 9.18
C HIS A 152 -1.29 0.78 9.50
N TYR A 153 -1.93 0.11 8.55
CA TYR A 153 -3.24 -0.53 8.73
C TYR A 153 -3.22 -1.94 8.16
N ASP A 154 -3.98 -2.82 8.80
CA ASP A 154 -4.34 -4.14 8.28
C ASP A 154 -5.83 -4.22 7.99
N VAL A 155 -6.19 -4.85 6.88
CA VAL A 155 -7.59 -5.25 6.62
C VAL A 155 -7.90 -6.43 7.52
N VAL A 156 -8.80 -6.26 8.48
CA VAL A 156 -9.12 -7.30 9.48
C VAL A 156 -10.36 -8.11 9.10
N ALA A 157 -11.29 -7.53 8.34
CA ALA A 157 -12.46 -8.23 7.84
C ALA A 157 -13.07 -7.52 6.62
N VAL A 158 -13.97 -8.23 5.93
CA VAL A 158 -14.88 -7.66 4.93
C VAL A 158 -16.30 -7.93 5.39
N CYS A 159 -17.17 -6.91 5.34
CA CYS A 159 -18.59 -7.07 5.59
C CYS A 159 -19.24 -7.76 4.39
N GLU A 160 -19.72 -8.98 4.58
CA GLU A 160 -20.44 -9.72 3.53
C GLU A 160 -21.90 -9.25 3.48
N LYS A 161 -22.51 -9.02 4.65
CA LYS A 161 -23.92 -8.66 4.75
C LYS A 161 -24.25 -7.93 6.06
N SER A 162 -24.93 -6.80 5.95
CA SER A 162 -25.59 -6.10 7.05
C SER A 162 -26.94 -6.77 7.32
N ILE A 163 -27.11 -7.34 8.52
CA ILE A 163 -28.37 -7.97 8.92
C ILE A 163 -29.33 -6.90 9.44
N ASP A 164 -28.82 -6.03 10.32
CA ASP A 164 -29.55 -4.91 10.92
C ASP A 164 -28.58 -3.76 11.23
N ASP A 165 -29.04 -2.76 11.99
CA ASP A 165 -28.25 -1.55 12.27
C ASP A 165 -27.07 -1.78 13.22
N THR A 166 -26.97 -2.96 13.82
CA THR A 166 -25.90 -3.33 14.76
C THR A 166 -25.22 -4.65 14.40
N THR A 167 -25.85 -5.51 13.61
CA THR A 167 -25.38 -6.88 13.36
C THR A 167 -24.96 -7.07 11.91
N THR A 168 -23.75 -7.58 11.69
CA THR A 168 -23.20 -7.85 10.35
C THR A 168 -22.52 -9.21 10.28
N GLU A 169 -22.72 -9.91 9.17
CA GLU A 169 -21.90 -11.06 8.78
C GLU A 169 -20.62 -10.57 8.12
N ILE A 170 -19.50 -11.05 8.63
CA ILE A 170 -18.18 -10.66 8.16
C ILE A 170 -17.35 -11.89 7.80
N THR A 171 -16.46 -11.73 6.82
CA THR A 171 -15.38 -12.70 6.59
C THR A 171 -14.07 -12.12 7.10
N GLN A 172 -13.46 -12.80 8.06
CA GLN A 172 -12.19 -12.44 8.67
C GLN A 172 -11.04 -12.45 7.64
N ARG A 173 -10.07 -11.55 7.84
CA ARG A 173 -8.79 -11.51 7.11
C ARG A 173 -7.57 -11.52 8.04
N ASN A 174 -7.54 -10.63 9.02
CA ASN A 174 -6.48 -10.52 10.03
C ASN A 174 -7.07 -10.44 11.43
N LYS A 175 -6.27 -10.77 12.45
CA LYS A 175 -6.73 -10.84 13.83
C LYS A 175 -7.22 -9.49 14.35
N PHE A 176 -8.40 -9.49 14.96
CA PHE A 176 -8.93 -8.41 15.79
C PHE A 176 -9.72 -9.00 16.97
N LEU A 177 -10.08 -8.15 17.93
CA LEU A 177 -10.66 -8.51 19.22
C LEU A 177 -12.00 -7.81 19.43
N VAL A 178 -12.84 -8.40 20.28
CA VAL A 178 -13.97 -7.67 20.88
C VAL A 178 -13.42 -6.47 21.66
N GLY A 179 -14.07 -5.32 21.51
CA GLY A 179 -13.68 -4.04 22.12
C GLY A 179 -12.75 -3.18 21.26
N ASP A 180 -12.15 -3.73 20.19
CA ASP A 180 -11.34 -2.94 19.26
C ASP A 180 -12.18 -1.83 18.60
N THR A 181 -11.56 -0.66 18.40
CA THR A 181 -12.05 0.35 17.47
C THR A 181 -11.51 0.04 16.08
N LEU A 182 -12.43 -0.15 15.14
CA LEU A 182 -12.17 -0.52 13.76
C LEU A 182 -12.54 0.65 12.85
N ASP A 183 -11.74 0.88 11.83
CA ASP A 183 -12.04 1.85 10.79
C ASP A 183 -12.71 1.11 9.61
N VAL A 184 -13.82 1.64 9.12
CA VAL A 184 -14.64 1.06 8.08
C VAL A 184 -14.59 1.94 6.85
N LEU A 185 -14.12 1.38 5.75
CA LEU A 185 -14.28 1.94 4.41
C LEU A 185 -15.55 1.35 3.77
N PRO A 186 -16.64 2.13 3.66
CA PRO A 186 -17.83 1.68 2.94
C PRO A 186 -17.57 1.59 1.42
N PRO A 187 -18.39 0.84 0.66
CA PRO A 187 -18.28 0.82 -0.81
C PRO A 187 -18.47 2.20 -1.46
N SER A 188 -19.18 3.09 -0.77
CA SER A 188 -19.37 4.49 -1.15
C SER A 188 -19.54 5.33 0.11
N GLY A 189 -18.89 6.49 0.14
CA GLY A 189 -19.02 7.47 1.20
C GLY A 189 -17.77 7.65 2.05
N ILE A 190 -17.96 8.34 3.17
CA ILE A 190 -16.89 8.73 4.08
C ILE A 190 -16.58 7.57 5.03
N PRO A 191 -15.31 7.17 5.20
CA PRO A 191 -14.91 6.19 6.20
C PRO A 191 -15.27 6.63 7.61
N PHE A 192 -15.59 5.66 8.47
CA PHE A 192 -16.01 5.93 9.85
C PHE A 192 -15.47 4.87 10.81
N ASN A 193 -15.40 5.21 12.10
CA ASN A 193 -14.99 4.27 13.13
C ASN A 193 -16.19 3.55 13.74
N VAL A 194 -15.98 2.30 14.12
CA VAL A 194 -16.96 1.47 14.84
C VAL A 194 -16.24 0.74 15.97
N LYS A 195 -16.98 0.41 17.03
CA LYS A 195 -16.52 -0.49 18.07
C LYS A 195 -17.03 -1.90 17.83
N CYS A 196 -16.14 -2.88 17.85
CA CYS A 196 -16.53 -4.29 17.89
C CYS A 196 -17.14 -4.61 19.27
N VAL A 197 -18.46 -4.84 19.34
CA VAL A 197 -19.18 -5.06 20.60
C VAL A 197 -19.19 -6.53 20.99
N SER A 198 -19.40 -7.44 20.04
CA SER A 198 -19.33 -8.89 20.26
C SER A 198 -19.08 -9.63 18.96
N LEU A 199 -18.53 -10.84 19.07
CA LEU A 199 -18.35 -11.76 17.95
C LEU A 199 -19.00 -13.10 18.26
N THR A 200 -19.60 -13.71 17.24
CA THR A 200 -20.19 -15.05 17.30
C THR A 200 -19.68 -15.87 16.12
N ASP A 201 -19.24 -17.10 16.37
CA ASP A 201 -18.77 -18.01 15.34
C ASP A 201 -19.93 -18.66 14.55
N GLU A 202 -19.59 -19.44 13.52
CA GLU A 202 -20.56 -20.15 12.68
C GLU A 202 -21.38 -21.21 13.43
N TYR A 203 -20.95 -21.62 14.62
CA TYR A 203 -21.62 -22.59 15.49
C TYR A 203 -22.51 -21.90 16.53
N GLY A 204 -22.55 -20.57 16.56
CA GLY A 204 -23.34 -19.80 17.52
C GLY A 204 -22.63 -19.54 18.86
N ASN A 205 -21.34 -19.86 18.99
CA ASN A 205 -20.58 -19.59 20.22
C ASN A 205 -20.07 -18.15 20.22
N SER A 206 -20.15 -17.50 21.38
CA SER A 206 -19.50 -16.20 21.59
C SER A 206 -17.98 -16.37 21.63
N VAL A 207 -17.26 -15.51 20.92
CA VAL A 207 -15.79 -15.51 20.88
C VAL A 207 -15.23 -14.13 21.18
N ASP A 208 -14.07 -14.06 21.82
CA ASP A 208 -13.43 -12.79 22.19
C ASP A 208 -12.52 -12.23 21.08
N ALA A 209 -12.23 -13.05 20.07
CA ALA A 209 -11.28 -12.74 19.02
C ALA A 209 -11.69 -13.39 17.69
N ALA A 210 -11.22 -12.80 16.60
CA ALA A 210 -11.31 -13.33 15.24
C ALA A 210 -9.92 -13.72 14.71
N PRO A 211 -9.29 -14.81 15.18
CA PRO A 211 -7.88 -15.11 14.90
C PRO A 211 -7.65 -15.91 13.61
N HIS A 212 -8.70 -16.46 12.99
CA HIS A 212 -8.58 -17.43 11.90
C HIS A 212 -8.89 -16.82 10.52
N PRO A 213 -7.92 -16.80 9.58
CA PRO A 213 -8.12 -16.39 8.18
C PRO A 213 -9.37 -17.01 7.55
N MET A 214 -10.18 -16.19 6.88
CA MET A 214 -11.38 -16.60 6.14
C MET A 214 -12.53 -17.13 7.02
N GLN A 215 -12.41 -17.08 8.34
CA GLN A 215 -13.50 -17.45 9.25
C GLN A 215 -14.69 -16.51 9.04
N LYS A 216 -15.89 -17.09 8.93
CA LYS A 216 -17.13 -16.33 8.94
C LYS A 216 -17.55 -16.09 10.39
N LEU A 217 -17.89 -14.85 10.70
CA LEU A 217 -18.33 -14.43 12.02
C LEU A 217 -19.55 -13.53 11.89
N THR A 218 -20.39 -13.55 12.91
CA THR A 218 -21.38 -12.48 13.13
C THR A 218 -20.78 -11.49 14.11
N MET A 219 -20.63 -10.24 13.68
CA MET A 219 -20.15 -9.15 14.51
C MET A 219 -21.31 -8.23 14.89
N LYS A 220 -21.38 -7.86 16.17
CA LYS A 220 -22.17 -6.70 16.60
C LYS A 220 -21.28 -5.47 16.72
N SER A 221 -21.76 -4.33 16.23
CA SER A 221 -21.13 -3.02 16.29
C SER A 221 -22.09 -1.95 16.83
N ASP A 222 -21.52 -0.83 17.25
CA ASP A 222 -22.25 0.36 17.71
C ASP A 222 -22.84 1.20 16.56
N VAL A 223 -22.38 0.98 15.34
CA VAL A 223 -22.87 1.62 14.11
C VAL A 223 -23.12 0.55 13.03
N LYS A 224 -24.05 0.84 12.13
CA LYS A 224 -24.32 0.01 10.96
C LYS A 224 -23.14 -0.01 10.00
N ILE A 225 -22.74 -1.20 9.57
CA ILE A 225 -21.70 -1.38 8.56
C ILE A 225 -22.36 -1.83 7.25
N PRO A 226 -22.24 -1.05 6.15
CA PRO A 226 -22.81 -1.43 4.87
C PRO A 226 -22.19 -2.70 4.26
N ASP A 227 -22.98 -3.42 3.48
CA ASP A 227 -22.53 -4.58 2.68
C ASP A 227 -21.31 -4.21 1.81
N GLY A 228 -20.34 -5.11 1.72
CA GLY A 228 -19.12 -4.89 0.95
C GLY A 228 -18.10 -3.95 1.59
N SER A 229 -18.36 -3.41 2.78
CA SER A 229 -17.39 -2.55 3.47
C SER A 229 -16.12 -3.31 3.84
N VAL A 230 -14.97 -2.64 3.70
CA VAL A 230 -13.68 -3.14 4.17
C VAL A 230 -13.44 -2.64 5.59
N ILE A 231 -13.21 -3.57 6.51
CA ILE A 231 -12.97 -3.28 7.92
C ILE A 231 -11.47 -3.39 8.19
N ARG A 232 -10.88 -2.34 8.74
CA ARG A 232 -9.44 -2.22 8.94
C ARG A 232 -9.10 -1.80 10.36
N LYS A 233 -7.89 -2.13 10.79
CA LYS A 233 -7.35 -1.80 12.11
C LYS A 233 -5.99 -1.14 11.96
N LYS A 234 -5.78 -0.06 12.70
CA LYS A 234 -4.46 0.59 12.80
C LYS A 234 -3.48 -0.34 13.52
N LYS A 235 -2.28 -0.50 12.98
CA LYS A 235 -1.18 -1.21 13.64
C LYS A 235 -0.74 -0.42 14.88
N ILE A 236 -0.53 -1.15 15.96
CA ILE A 236 0.08 -0.65 17.20
C ILE A 236 1.59 -0.77 17.06
#